data_AF-A0A0M8XY44-F1
#
_entry.id   AF-A0A0M8XY44-F1
#
_cell.length_a   1.000
_cell.length_b   1.000
_cell.length_c   1.000
_cell.angle_alpha   90.00
_cell.angle_beta   90.00
_cell.angle_gamma   90.00
#
_symmetry.space_group_name_H-M   'P 1'
#
loop_
_entity.id
_entity.type
_entity.pdbx_description
1 polymer ?
#
loop_
_entity_poly.entity_id
_entity_poly.type
_entity_poly.pdbx_seq_one_letter_code
_entity_poly.pdbx_strand_id
1 'polypeptide(L)'
;MSSWRRAVPVLLLALASVGVAPPAQAETSRHVVPISWARALPLGAVVTVEGTATTPSGAFESSFFDQGFAIQDRSAGIYVSTAVDLDVAPRDKVRVTGTLRDSSGLRVLVPTDPAAVRVRGTGPAVQPRRLTTGAVGEATEGLLVRVVATITRAPASDEPYGHKFFVDDGSGELTIFVNTQTGIDLTGLAVGQTVRVTGFSSQYDTHYEIDPRFPDDIAVRRR
;
A
#
# COMPACT_ATOMS: atom_id res chain seq x y z
N MET A 1 33.59 51.36 -71.48
CA MET A 1 33.33 49.91 -71.35
C MET A 1 34.17 49.39 -70.19
N SER A 2 33.58 49.23 -69.01
CA SER A 2 34.13 48.48 -67.88
C SER A 2 33.02 48.34 -66.85
N SER A 3 32.54 47.10 -66.67
CA SER A 3 31.38 46.74 -65.87
C SER A 3 31.72 46.71 -64.38
N TRP A 4 30.99 47.49 -63.58
CA TRP A 4 30.95 47.33 -62.12
C TRP A 4 29.73 46.49 -61.74
N ARG A 5 29.97 45.27 -61.23
CA ARG A 5 28.98 44.48 -60.50
C ARG A 5 29.43 44.43 -59.05
N ARG A 6 28.73 45.15 -58.16
CA ARG A 6 28.85 44.99 -56.72
C ARG A 6 27.81 43.98 -56.24
N ALA A 7 28.28 42.98 -55.50
CA ALA A 7 27.50 41.89 -54.95
C ALA A 7 26.56 42.37 -53.82
N VAL A 8 25.37 41.79 -53.75
CA VAL A 8 24.46 41.86 -52.60
C VAL A 8 24.30 40.43 -52.09
N PRO A 9 24.84 40.04 -50.93
CA PRO A 9 24.57 38.72 -50.37
C PRO A 9 23.20 38.74 -49.67
N VAL A 10 22.30 37.88 -50.16
CA VAL A 10 21.03 37.55 -49.52
C VAL A 10 21.31 36.70 -48.28
N LEU A 11 20.92 37.20 -47.10
CA LEU A 11 21.02 36.47 -45.84
C LEU A 11 19.80 35.53 -45.72
N LEU A 12 20.03 34.23 -45.91
CA LEU A 12 19.05 33.17 -45.65
C LEU A 12 18.99 32.88 -44.14
N LEU A 13 17.87 33.22 -43.49
CA LEU A 13 17.54 32.77 -42.14
C LEU A 13 17.16 31.28 -42.18
N ALA A 14 18.02 30.42 -41.65
CA ALA A 14 17.70 29.04 -41.36
C ALA A 14 17.01 28.96 -39.99
N LEU A 15 15.70 28.66 -39.99
CA LEU A 15 14.95 28.28 -38.80
C LEU A 15 15.41 26.88 -38.37
N ALA A 16 16.24 26.82 -37.33
CA ALA A 16 16.58 25.56 -36.67
C ALA A 16 15.38 25.10 -35.83
N SER A 17 14.70 24.06 -36.29
CA SER A 17 13.72 23.33 -35.49
C SER A 17 14.43 22.61 -34.35
N VAL A 18 14.22 23.10 -33.12
CA VAL A 18 14.63 22.38 -31.91
C VAL A 18 13.74 21.13 -31.79
N GLY A 19 14.27 19.98 -32.19
CA GLY A 19 13.63 18.70 -31.94
C GLY A 19 13.55 18.46 -30.43
N VAL A 20 12.34 18.53 -29.87
CA VAL A 20 12.08 18.02 -28.53
C VAL A 20 12.16 16.50 -28.62
N ALA A 21 13.23 15.92 -28.07
CA ALA A 21 13.33 14.48 -27.92
C ALA A 21 12.16 14.01 -27.03
N PRO A 22 11.45 12.92 -27.39
CA PRO A 22 10.48 12.33 -26.49
C PRO A 22 11.17 11.94 -25.17
N PRO A 23 10.50 12.05 -24.01
CA PRO A 23 11.08 11.66 -22.74
C PRO A 23 11.53 10.20 -22.86
N ALA A 24 12.81 9.95 -22.55
CA ALA A 24 13.37 8.62 -22.46
C ALA A 24 12.45 7.79 -21.57
N GLN A 25 11.82 6.76 -22.14
CA GLN A 25 11.10 5.74 -21.38
C GLN A 25 12.10 5.19 -20.37
N ALA A 26 11.88 5.50 -19.09
CA ALA A 26 12.75 5.08 -18.01
C ALA A 26 12.97 3.57 -18.14
N GLU A 27 14.23 3.17 -18.33
CA GLU A 27 14.63 1.79 -18.21
C GLU A 27 14.13 1.29 -16.86
N THR A 28 13.14 0.39 -16.90
CA THR A 28 12.60 -0.26 -15.72
C THR A 28 13.78 -0.87 -14.98
N SER A 29 14.19 -0.29 -13.85
CA SER A 29 15.32 -0.80 -13.10
C SER A 29 14.94 -2.19 -12.62
N ARG A 30 15.49 -3.24 -13.25
CA ARG A 30 15.34 -4.64 -12.82
C ARG A 30 15.87 -4.90 -11.40
N HIS A 31 16.51 -3.89 -10.80
CA HIS A 31 17.10 -3.96 -9.48
C HIS A 31 16.01 -3.84 -8.40
N VAL A 32 16.03 -4.77 -7.45
CA VAL A 32 15.14 -4.74 -6.28
C VAL A 32 15.57 -3.62 -5.34
N VAL A 33 14.66 -2.72 -5.01
CA VAL A 33 14.89 -1.62 -4.06
C VAL A 33 14.19 -1.88 -2.72
N PRO A 34 14.67 -1.31 -1.60
CA PRO A 34 13.95 -1.36 -0.33
C PRO A 34 12.56 -0.73 -0.46
N ILE A 35 11.57 -1.27 0.25
CA ILE A 35 10.19 -0.76 0.19
C ILE A 35 10.13 0.70 0.68
N SER A 36 10.91 1.08 1.69
CA SER A 36 10.94 2.48 2.16
C SER A 36 11.44 3.44 1.08
N TRP A 37 12.38 3.00 0.24
CA TRP A 37 12.90 3.80 -0.86
C TRP A 37 11.87 3.92 -1.98
N ALA A 38 11.18 2.82 -2.33
CA ALA A 38 10.06 2.85 -3.27
C ALA A 38 8.94 3.82 -2.81
N ARG A 39 8.58 3.78 -1.52
CA ARG A 39 7.57 4.69 -0.95
C ARG A 39 7.94 6.16 -1.12
N ALA A 40 9.22 6.54 -1.09
CA ALA A 40 9.68 7.91 -1.23
C ALA A 40 9.70 8.46 -2.68
N LEU A 41 9.51 7.62 -3.69
CA LEU A 41 9.47 8.05 -5.09
C LEU A 41 8.14 8.75 -5.45
N PRO A 42 8.10 9.57 -6.51
CA PRO A 42 6.84 10.17 -6.96
C PRO A 42 5.83 9.11 -7.42
N LEU A 43 4.54 9.43 -7.33
CA LEU A 43 3.47 8.65 -7.97
C LEU A 43 3.75 8.51 -9.47
N GLY A 44 3.40 7.35 -10.05
CA GLY A 44 3.70 7.00 -11.44
C GLY A 44 5.09 6.40 -11.66
N ALA A 45 5.98 6.42 -10.66
CA ALA A 45 7.26 5.71 -10.74
C ALA A 45 7.04 4.19 -10.80
N VAL A 46 7.79 3.52 -11.67
CA VAL A 46 7.82 2.06 -11.76
C VAL A 46 8.98 1.53 -10.93
N VAL A 47 8.70 0.61 -10.02
CA VAL A 47 9.69 0.03 -9.09
C VAL A 47 9.58 -1.48 -9.05
N THR A 48 10.69 -2.14 -8.71
CA THR A 48 10.71 -3.54 -8.32
C THR A 48 11.07 -3.66 -6.84
N VAL A 49 10.19 -4.25 -6.04
CA VAL A 49 10.41 -4.51 -4.61
C VAL A 49 10.32 -6.00 -4.31
N GLU A 50 10.87 -6.41 -3.18
CA GLU A 50 10.76 -7.78 -2.67
C GLU A 50 10.46 -7.72 -1.18
N GLY A 51 9.45 -8.46 -0.74
CA GLY A 51 9.01 -8.49 0.64
C GLY A 51 8.39 -9.83 1.00
N THR A 52 8.01 -9.98 2.26
CA THR A 52 7.22 -11.13 2.72
C THR A 52 5.78 -10.69 2.89
N ALA A 53 4.85 -11.45 2.34
CA ALA A 53 3.43 -11.21 2.46
C ALA A 53 2.99 -11.23 3.92
N THR A 54 2.23 -10.22 4.32
CA THR A 54 1.68 -10.06 5.66
C THR A 54 0.18 -10.26 5.70
N THR A 55 -0.52 -10.14 4.57
CA THR A 55 -1.97 -10.40 4.44
C THR A 55 -2.17 -11.45 3.35
N PRO A 56 -3.28 -12.21 3.36
CA PRO A 56 -3.68 -12.98 2.19
C PRO A 56 -4.11 -12.05 1.04
N SER A 57 -4.04 -12.53 -0.20
CA SER A 57 -4.73 -11.90 -1.32
C SER A 57 -6.25 -11.94 -1.13
N GLY A 58 -6.93 -10.87 -1.54
CA GLY A 58 -8.40 -10.76 -1.47
C GLY A 58 -8.98 -10.58 -0.07
N ALA A 59 -8.15 -10.57 0.98
CA ALA A 59 -8.60 -10.45 2.36
C ALA A 59 -9.40 -9.16 2.64
N PHE A 60 -9.16 -8.12 1.86
CA PHE A 60 -9.76 -6.80 2.00
C PHE A 60 -10.57 -6.37 0.77
N GLU A 61 -10.96 -7.33 -0.09
CA GLU A 61 -11.65 -7.05 -1.34
C GLU A 61 -12.90 -6.19 -1.16
N SER A 62 -13.65 -6.38 -0.07
CA SER A 62 -14.90 -5.65 0.13
C SER A 62 -14.72 -4.13 0.28
N SER A 63 -13.59 -3.65 0.83
CA SER A 63 -13.31 -2.20 0.93
C SER A 63 -12.27 -1.69 -0.05
N PHE A 64 -11.39 -2.56 -0.56
CA PHE A 64 -10.33 -2.18 -1.50
C PHE A 64 -10.76 -2.35 -2.97
N PHE A 65 -11.82 -3.12 -3.22
CA PHE A 65 -12.34 -3.43 -4.56
C PHE A 65 -11.29 -4.10 -5.47
N ASP A 66 -10.34 -4.80 -4.86
CA ASP A 66 -9.30 -5.55 -5.55
C ASP A 66 -8.96 -6.86 -4.81
N GLN A 67 -8.08 -7.66 -5.41
CA GLN A 67 -7.63 -8.95 -4.88
C GLN A 67 -6.20 -8.85 -4.32
N GLY A 68 -5.83 -7.66 -3.85
CA GLY A 68 -4.49 -7.33 -3.43
C GLY A 68 -4.06 -7.93 -2.09
N PHE A 69 -2.80 -7.69 -1.73
CA PHE A 69 -2.17 -8.16 -0.50
C PHE A 69 -1.03 -7.23 -0.09
N ALA A 70 -0.68 -7.21 1.20
CA ALA A 70 0.43 -6.44 1.72
C ALA A 70 1.72 -7.27 1.77
N ILE A 71 2.86 -6.65 1.43
CA ILE A 71 4.19 -7.20 1.62
C ILE A 71 5.03 -6.27 2.50
N GLN A 72 5.97 -6.85 3.26
CA GLN A 72 6.86 -6.12 4.14
C GLN A 72 8.30 -6.63 4.05
N ASP A 73 9.26 -5.70 4.03
CA ASP A 73 10.68 -5.97 4.21
C ASP A 73 11.17 -5.37 5.53
N ARG A 74 12.49 -5.34 5.76
CA ARG A 74 13.06 -4.75 6.99
C ARG A 74 12.88 -3.22 7.10
N SER A 75 12.53 -2.56 6.01
CA SER A 75 12.50 -1.10 5.87
C SER A 75 11.10 -0.50 5.93
N ALA A 76 10.11 -1.13 5.28
CA ALA A 76 8.72 -0.69 5.26
C ALA A 76 7.81 -1.81 4.73
N GLY A 77 6.50 -1.54 4.72
CA GLY A 77 5.51 -2.36 4.04
C GLY A 77 4.78 -1.57 2.95
N ILE A 78 4.12 -2.29 2.04
CA ILE A 78 3.34 -1.70 0.94
C ILE A 78 2.23 -2.66 0.54
N TYR A 79 1.07 -2.10 0.19
CA TYR A 79 -0.02 -2.87 -0.41
C TYR A 79 0.20 -3.05 -1.91
N VAL A 80 0.02 -4.27 -2.39
CA VAL A 80 0.10 -4.65 -3.80
C VAL A 80 -1.32 -4.84 -4.29
N SER A 81 -1.79 -3.92 -5.12
CA SER A 81 -3.15 -3.92 -5.66
C SER A 81 -3.20 -4.74 -6.95
N THR A 82 -3.98 -5.82 -6.96
CA THR A 82 -4.10 -6.75 -8.10
C THR A 82 -5.56 -6.98 -8.47
N ALA A 83 -5.86 -7.04 -9.76
CA ALA A 83 -7.23 -7.26 -10.24
C ALA A 83 -7.72 -8.71 -10.11
N VAL A 84 -6.81 -9.67 -9.90
CA VAL A 84 -7.11 -11.10 -9.76
C VAL A 84 -6.47 -11.64 -8.49
N ASP A 85 -7.09 -12.66 -7.91
CA ASP A 85 -6.51 -13.39 -6.81
C ASP A 85 -5.31 -14.19 -7.31
N LEU A 86 -4.18 -14.06 -6.62
CA LEU A 86 -2.91 -14.71 -6.93
C LEU A 86 -2.57 -15.83 -5.93
N ASP A 87 -3.52 -16.20 -5.07
CA ASP A 87 -3.37 -17.19 -4.00
C ASP A 87 -2.16 -16.90 -3.10
N VAL A 88 -1.88 -15.62 -2.83
CA VAL A 88 -0.77 -15.21 -1.96
C VAL A 88 -1.19 -15.38 -0.51
N ALA A 89 -0.39 -16.10 0.25
CA ALA A 89 -0.60 -16.31 1.67
C ALA A 89 0.46 -15.56 2.51
N PRO A 90 0.16 -15.20 3.78
CA PRO A 90 1.19 -14.71 4.67
C PRO A 90 2.38 -15.66 4.73
N ARG A 91 3.58 -15.08 4.83
CA ARG A 91 4.88 -15.75 4.70
C ARG A 91 5.33 -16.03 3.27
N ASP A 92 4.55 -15.80 2.23
CA ASP A 92 5.09 -15.89 0.88
C ASP A 92 6.10 -14.79 0.64
N LYS A 93 7.26 -15.16 0.09
CA LYS A 93 8.26 -14.20 -0.36
C LYS A 93 7.90 -13.77 -1.77
N VAL A 94 7.54 -12.51 -1.95
CA VAL A 94 7.01 -12.01 -3.21
C VAL A 94 7.92 -10.93 -3.76
N ARG A 95 8.25 -11.02 -5.06
CA ARG A 95 8.86 -9.94 -5.82
C ARG A 95 7.82 -9.35 -6.74
N VAL A 96 7.68 -8.03 -6.71
CA VAL A 96 6.67 -7.30 -7.48
C VAL A 96 7.33 -6.18 -8.26
N THR A 97 7.03 -6.11 -9.55
CA THR A 97 7.27 -4.90 -10.34
C THR A 97 5.93 -4.21 -10.59
N GLY A 98 5.84 -2.93 -10.28
CA GLY A 98 4.59 -2.18 -10.46
C GLY A 98 4.78 -0.68 -10.46
N THR A 99 3.68 0.03 -10.71
CA THR A 99 3.60 1.49 -10.68
C THR A 99 3.08 1.94 -9.32
N LEU A 100 3.76 2.91 -8.70
CA LEU A 100 3.32 3.51 -7.45
C LEU A 100 2.09 4.40 -7.68
N ARG A 101 1.03 4.15 -6.93
CA ARG A 101 -0.25 4.87 -6.99
C ARG A 101 -0.72 5.27 -5.59
N ASP A 102 -1.71 6.14 -5.58
CA ASP A 102 -2.50 6.49 -4.40
C ASP A 102 -3.89 5.90 -4.62
N SER A 103 -4.44 5.29 -3.58
CA SER A 103 -5.79 4.75 -3.56
C SER A 103 -6.47 5.22 -2.28
N SER A 104 -7.25 6.29 -2.38
CA SER A 104 -7.92 6.92 -1.23
C SER A 104 -6.96 7.26 -0.09
N GLY A 105 -5.79 7.80 -0.41
CA GLY A 105 -4.74 8.13 0.56
C GLY A 105 -3.75 6.98 0.84
N LEU A 106 -4.13 5.72 0.61
CA LEU A 106 -3.22 4.59 0.77
C LEU A 106 -2.20 4.55 -0.37
N ARG A 107 -0.91 4.47 -0.02
CA ARG A 107 0.14 4.26 -1.02
C ARG A 107 0.24 2.79 -1.44
N VAL A 108 -0.09 2.53 -2.70
CA VAL A 108 -0.14 1.18 -3.27
C VAL A 108 0.85 0.98 -4.42
N LEU A 109 1.21 -0.27 -4.66
CA LEU A 109 1.95 -0.72 -5.84
C LEU A 109 1.00 -1.48 -6.77
N VAL A 110 0.82 -1.00 -7.99
CA VAL A 110 -0.06 -1.63 -8.99
C VAL A 110 0.81 -2.33 -10.06
N PRO A 111 0.87 -3.67 -10.08
CA PRO A 111 1.56 -4.41 -11.13
C PRO A 111 0.89 -4.20 -12.50
N THR A 112 1.66 -4.25 -13.58
CA THR A 112 1.12 -4.09 -14.94
C THR A 112 0.25 -5.28 -15.37
N ASP A 113 0.58 -6.46 -14.84
CA ASP A 113 -0.10 -7.72 -15.11
C ASP A 113 0.27 -8.74 -13.99
N PRO A 114 -0.48 -9.85 -13.86
CA PRO A 114 -0.21 -10.89 -12.87
C PRO A 114 1.21 -11.46 -12.90
N ALA A 115 1.87 -11.55 -14.06
CA ALA A 115 3.21 -12.14 -14.16
C ALA A 115 4.31 -11.21 -13.62
N ALA A 116 4.00 -9.94 -13.37
CA ALA A 116 4.86 -8.99 -12.66
C ALA A 116 4.91 -9.25 -11.15
N VAL A 117 4.01 -10.08 -10.61
CA VAL A 117 4.05 -10.62 -9.25
C VAL A 117 4.65 -12.03 -9.30
N ARG A 118 5.76 -12.24 -8.59
CA ARG A 118 6.42 -13.56 -8.54
C ARG A 118 6.59 -14.01 -7.09
N VAL A 119 5.89 -15.07 -6.73
CA VAL A 119 6.10 -15.81 -5.48
C VAL A 119 7.41 -16.62 -5.60
N ARG A 120 8.27 -16.53 -4.60
CA ARG A 120 9.65 -17.07 -4.58
C ARG A 120 9.85 -18.10 -3.46
N GLY A 121 8.77 -18.72 -3.00
CA GLY A 121 8.73 -19.64 -1.86
C GLY A 121 8.45 -18.91 -0.54
N THR A 122 8.82 -19.52 0.57
CA THR A 122 8.50 -19.03 1.92
C THR A 122 9.56 -18.06 2.45
N GLY A 123 9.11 -16.88 2.88
CA GLY A 123 9.87 -15.88 3.63
C GLY A 123 9.84 -16.06 5.15
N PRO A 124 10.58 -15.20 5.88
CA PRO A 124 10.57 -15.18 7.34
C PRO A 124 9.20 -14.79 7.89
N ALA A 125 8.85 -15.27 9.10
CA ALA A 125 7.66 -14.77 9.77
C ALA A 125 7.83 -13.28 10.11
N VAL A 126 6.90 -12.45 9.64
CA VAL A 126 6.86 -11.02 9.98
C VAL A 126 6.16 -10.86 11.33
N GLN A 127 6.87 -10.29 12.31
CA GLN A 127 6.30 -10.01 13.62
C GLN A 127 5.57 -8.65 13.59
N PRO A 128 4.32 -8.57 14.09
CA PRO A 128 3.60 -7.32 14.16
C PRO A 128 4.35 -6.28 15.00
N ARG A 129 4.49 -5.06 14.48
CA ARG A 129 5.04 -3.94 15.23
C ARG A 129 4.03 -3.51 16.30
N ARG A 130 4.46 -3.54 17.57
CA ARG A 130 3.63 -3.06 18.68
C ARG A 130 3.61 -1.54 18.69
N LEU A 131 2.42 -0.95 18.75
CA LEU A 131 2.20 0.49 18.74
C LEU A 131 1.14 0.86 19.78
N THR A 132 1.15 2.13 20.17
CA THR A 132 -0.03 2.74 20.82
C THR A 132 -1.06 3.12 19.75
N THR A 133 -2.32 3.30 20.11
CA THR A 133 -3.39 3.59 19.12
C THR A 133 -3.13 4.89 18.36
N GLY A 134 -2.75 5.97 19.05
CA GLY A 134 -2.42 7.26 18.44
C GLY A 134 -1.11 7.29 17.65
N ALA A 135 -0.33 6.21 17.65
CA ALA A 135 0.90 6.09 16.84
C ALA A 135 0.67 5.42 15.48
N VAL A 136 -0.54 4.89 15.22
CA VAL A 136 -0.92 4.38 13.91
C VAL A 136 -1.20 5.56 12.99
N GLY A 137 -0.46 5.66 11.89
CA GLY A 137 -0.50 6.80 11.00
C GLY A 137 0.34 6.62 9.73
N GLU A 138 0.64 7.71 9.03
CA GLU A 138 1.42 7.73 7.78
C GLU A 138 2.72 6.92 7.87
N ALA A 139 3.44 7.07 8.97
CA ALA A 139 4.73 6.42 9.18
C ALA A 139 4.64 4.90 9.39
N THR A 140 3.44 4.38 9.64
CA THR A 140 3.19 2.95 9.85
C THR A 140 2.39 2.31 8.73
N GLU A 141 1.85 3.11 7.81
CA GLU A 141 1.10 2.66 6.65
C GLU A 141 1.86 1.57 5.88
N GLY A 142 1.16 0.49 5.54
CA GLY A 142 1.73 -0.66 4.86
C GLY A 142 2.28 -1.75 5.78
N LEU A 143 2.49 -1.46 7.07
CA LEU A 143 3.07 -2.41 8.02
C LEU A 143 2.04 -3.34 8.65
N LEU A 144 2.49 -4.53 9.05
CA LEU A 144 1.79 -5.36 10.01
C LEU A 144 1.98 -4.80 11.43
N VAL A 145 0.90 -4.39 12.07
CA VAL A 145 0.92 -3.72 13.38
C VAL A 145 0.07 -4.46 14.41
N ARG A 146 0.27 -4.13 15.69
CA ARG A 146 -0.52 -4.63 16.81
C ARG A 146 -0.70 -3.56 17.88
N VAL A 147 -1.94 -3.38 18.33
CA VAL A 147 -2.33 -2.50 19.44
C VAL A 147 -3.01 -3.32 20.55
N VAL A 148 -2.99 -2.78 21.77
CA VAL A 148 -3.80 -3.28 22.90
C VAL A 148 -4.52 -2.09 23.50
N ALA A 149 -5.84 -2.07 23.39
CA ALA A 149 -6.64 -0.88 23.65
C ALA A 149 -8.05 -1.23 24.12
N THR A 150 -8.76 -0.25 24.68
CA THR A 150 -10.14 -0.42 25.15
C THR A 150 -11.10 -0.07 24.02
N ILE A 151 -12.14 -0.87 23.81
CA ILE A 151 -13.21 -0.55 22.86
C ILE A 151 -13.95 0.69 23.35
N THR A 152 -13.91 1.77 22.57
CA THR A 152 -14.60 3.04 22.84
C THR A 152 -15.96 3.10 22.16
N ARG A 153 -16.10 2.44 21.00
CA ARG A 153 -17.37 2.29 20.27
C ARG A 153 -17.50 0.85 19.78
N ALA A 154 -18.65 0.24 20.07
CA ALA A 154 -18.92 -1.15 19.70
C ALA A 154 -18.98 -1.33 18.17
N PRO A 155 -18.79 -2.57 17.67
CA PRO A 155 -18.98 -2.89 16.26
C PRO A 155 -20.32 -2.42 15.71
N ALA A 156 -20.25 -1.73 14.57
CA ALA A 156 -21.39 -1.30 13.77
C ALA A 156 -21.22 -1.80 12.33
N SER A 157 -22.34 -2.11 11.66
CA SER A 157 -22.36 -2.46 10.24
C SER A 157 -21.95 -1.26 9.38
N ASP A 158 -21.15 -1.52 8.36
CA ASP A 158 -20.72 -0.61 7.30
C ASP A 158 -20.92 -1.31 5.94
N GLU A 159 -22.10 -1.89 5.75
CA GLU A 159 -22.48 -2.63 4.55
C GLU A 159 -22.43 -1.77 3.27
N PRO A 160 -22.02 -2.36 2.13
CA PRO A 160 -21.72 -3.78 1.91
C PRO A 160 -20.27 -4.19 2.28
N TYR A 161 -19.49 -3.29 2.88
CA TYR A 161 -18.04 -3.42 2.97
C TYR A 161 -17.56 -4.19 4.20
N GLY A 162 -18.30 -4.15 5.31
CA GLY A 162 -17.94 -4.89 6.51
C GLY A 162 -18.47 -4.25 7.77
N HIS A 163 -17.62 -4.22 8.80
CA HIS A 163 -17.93 -3.61 10.09
C HIS A 163 -16.80 -2.71 10.56
N LYS A 164 -17.13 -1.72 11.38
CA LYS A 164 -16.13 -0.90 12.07
C LYS A 164 -16.41 -0.80 13.55
N PHE A 165 -15.34 -0.69 14.32
CA PHE A 165 -15.38 -0.34 15.74
C PHE A 165 -14.15 0.50 16.08
N PHE A 166 -14.16 1.08 17.27
CA PHE A 166 -13.13 2.03 17.68
C PHE A 166 -12.48 1.60 18.98
N VAL A 167 -11.17 1.81 19.07
CA VAL A 167 -10.38 1.47 20.25
C VAL A 167 -9.45 2.61 20.63
N ASP A 168 -9.17 2.75 21.93
CA ASP A 168 -8.22 3.74 22.44
C ASP A 168 -7.45 3.19 23.65
N ASP A 169 -6.14 3.41 23.68
CA ASP A 169 -5.28 3.15 24.84
C ASP A 169 -5.00 4.40 25.69
N GLY A 170 -5.59 5.53 25.32
CA GLY A 170 -5.40 6.85 25.90
C GLY A 170 -4.49 7.77 25.07
N SER A 171 -3.85 7.25 24.01
CA SER A 171 -3.00 8.05 23.11
C SER A 171 -3.74 8.60 21.89
N GLY A 172 -4.98 8.16 21.63
CA GLY A 172 -5.80 8.61 20.51
C GLY A 172 -6.69 7.49 19.98
N GLU A 173 -7.94 7.81 19.65
CA GLU A 173 -8.90 6.84 19.13
C GLU A 173 -8.49 6.35 17.73
N LEU A 174 -8.54 5.02 17.54
CA LEU A 174 -8.16 4.34 16.31
C LEU A 174 -9.35 3.52 15.78
N THR A 175 -9.58 3.62 14.47
CA THR A 175 -10.55 2.80 13.75
C THR A 175 -9.99 1.40 13.51
N ILE A 176 -10.81 0.38 13.79
CA ILE A 176 -10.58 -0.99 13.33
C ILE A 176 -11.65 -1.31 12.30
N PHE A 177 -11.23 -1.59 11.07
CA PHE A 177 -12.11 -1.94 9.96
C PHE A 177 -12.02 -3.43 9.67
N VAL A 178 -13.16 -4.11 9.61
CA VAL A 178 -13.25 -5.57 9.49
C VAL A 178 -13.95 -5.91 8.19
N ASN A 179 -13.16 -6.30 7.19
CA ASN A 179 -13.62 -6.68 5.86
C ASN A 179 -14.40 -8.00 5.88
N THR A 180 -15.36 -8.16 4.96
CA THR A 180 -16.28 -9.31 4.94
C THR A 180 -15.57 -10.63 4.65
N GLN A 181 -14.48 -10.61 3.88
CA GLN A 181 -13.70 -11.80 3.51
C GLN A 181 -12.91 -12.39 4.70
N THR A 182 -12.67 -11.61 5.77
CA THR A 182 -11.79 -12.02 6.88
C THR A 182 -12.41 -13.08 7.79
N GLY A 183 -13.74 -13.25 7.74
CA GLY A 183 -14.48 -14.21 8.55
C GLY A 183 -14.40 -13.97 10.06
N ILE A 184 -14.08 -12.75 10.48
CA ILE A 184 -13.90 -12.39 11.89
C ILE A 184 -15.26 -12.24 12.56
N ASP A 185 -15.50 -13.02 13.61
CA ASP A 185 -16.68 -12.89 14.45
C ASP A 185 -16.51 -11.75 15.47
N LEU A 186 -17.40 -10.77 15.39
CA LEU A 186 -17.43 -9.60 16.28
C LEU A 186 -18.43 -9.76 17.42
N THR A 187 -19.13 -10.90 17.49
CA THR A 187 -20.10 -11.20 18.54
C THR A 187 -19.45 -11.12 19.92
N GLY A 188 -20.10 -10.41 20.83
CA GLY A 188 -19.64 -10.26 22.21
C GLY A 188 -18.57 -9.19 22.43
N LEU A 189 -18.10 -8.50 21.37
CA LEU A 189 -17.30 -7.29 21.51
C LEU A 189 -18.20 -6.13 21.96
N ALA A 190 -17.81 -5.47 23.05
CA ALA A 190 -18.56 -4.39 23.67
C ALA A 190 -17.64 -3.29 24.21
N VAL A 191 -18.19 -2.07 24.30
CA VAL A 191 -17.51 -0.91 24.89
C VAL A 191 -16.99 -1.26 26.29
N GLY A 192 -15.77 -0.81 26.59
CA GLY A 192 -15.10 -1.02 27.88
C GLY A 192 -14.27 -2.31 27.96
N GLN A 193 -14.38 -3.23 27.00
CA GLN A 193 -13.49 -4.38 26.92
C GLN A 193 -12.11 -3.98 26.39
N THR A 194 -11.05 -4.56 26.93
CA THR A 194 -9.70 -4.43 26.38
C THR A 194 -9.47 -5.53 25.34
N VAL A 195 -9.06 -5.14 24.14
CA VAL A 195 -8.75 -6.06 23.03
C VAL A 195 -7.29 -5.92 22.60
N ARG A 196 -6.71 -7.01 22.11
CA ARG A 196 -5.50 -7.01 21.30
C ARG A 196 -5.94 -7.10 19.84
N VAL A 197 -5.58 -6.12 19.02
CA VAL A 197 -5.86 -6.12 17.58
C VAL A 197 -4.55 -6.18 16.81
N THR A 198 -4.48 -7.03 15.79
CA THR A 198 -3.34 -7.18 14.85
C THR A 198 -3.87 -7.00 13.45
N GLY A 199 -3.13 -6.35 12.56
CA GLY A 199 -3.62 -6.19 11.19
C GLY A 199 -2.73 -5.29 10.36
N PHE A 200 -3.18 -5.07 9.13
CA PHE A 200 -2.55 -4.17 8.19
C PHE A 200 -2.84 -2.72 8.61
N SER A 201 -1.79 -1.90 8.74
CA SER A 201 -1.95 -0.45 8.95
C SER A 201 -2.31 0.19 7.62
N SER A 202 -3.57 0.60 7.48
CA SER A 202 -4.13 1.18 6.27
C SER A 202 -4.45 2.67 6.47
N GLN A 203 -4.85 3.30 5.36
CA GLN A 203 -5.43 4.63 5.32
C GLN A 203 -6.64 4.61 4.39
N TYR A 204 -7.72 5.28 4.83
CA TYR A 204 -8.87 5.58 3.99
C TYR A 204 -9.22 7.07 4.13
N ASP A 205 -9.12 7.79 3.01
CA ASP A 205 -9.19 9.24 2.91
C ASP A 205 -8.22 9.92 3.90
N THR A 206 -8.75 10.50 4.98
CA THR A 206 -7.98 11.25 5.98
C THR A 206 -7.78 10.48 7.28
N HIS A 207 -8.22 9.22 7.36
CA HIS A 207 -8.19 8.43 8.59
C HIS A 207 -7.29 7.21 8.42
N TYR A 208 -6.58 6.87 9.50
CA TYR A 208 -5.79 5.66 9.59
C TYR A 208 -6.55 4.59 10.35
N GLU A 209 -6.36 3.35 9.93
CA GLU A 209 -7.06 2.20 10.49
C GLU A 209 -6.17 0.97 10.52
N ILE A 210 -6.61 -0.02 11.30
CA ILE A 210 -6.07 -1.38 11.22
C ILE A 210 -7.13 -2.27 10.59
N ASP A 211 -6.75 -2.97 9.53
CA ASP A 211 -7.52 -4.05 8.91
C ASP A 211 -7.02 -5.42 9.41
N PRO A 212 -7.75 -6.08 10.33
CA PRO A 212 -7.41 -7.42 10.80
C PRO A 212 -7.59 -8.45 9.68
N ARG A 213 -6.75 -9.49 9.67
CA ARG A 213 -6.64 -10.40 8.51
C ARG A 213 -7.35 -11.74 8.72
N PHE A 214 -7.48 -12.16 9.99
CA PHE A 214 -7.94 -13.49 10.39
C PHE A 214 -8.73 -13.43 11.71
N PRO A 215 -9.54 -14.43 12.05
CA PRO A 215 -10.25 -14.51 13.34
C PRO A 215 -9.37 -14.24 14.58
N ASP A 216 -8.15 -14.77 14.61
CA ASP A 216 -7.22 -14.63 15.75
C ASP A 216 -6.56 -13.24 15.89
N ASP A 217 -6.75 -12.36 14.91
CA ASP A 217 -6.18 -11.02 14.92
C ASP A 217 -6.88 -10.10 15.93
N ILE A 218 -8.13 -10.41 16.33
CA ILE A 218 -8.86 -9.72 17.41
C ILE A 218 -9.02 -10.68 18.59
N ALA A 219 -8.50 -10.30 19.77
CA ALA A 219 -8.66 -11.10 20.98
C ALA A 219 -8.99 -10.23 22.20
N VAL A 220 -10.10 -10.52 22.88
CA VAL A 220 -10.44 -9.91 24.17
C VAL A 220 -9.42 -10.34 25.23
N ARG A 221 -8.80 -9.38 25.90
CA ARG A 221 -7.93 -9.64 27.05
C ARG A 221 -8.81 -9.76 28.29
N ARG A 222 -8.91 -10.98 28.82
CA ARG A 222 -9.48 -11.19 30.15
C ARG A 222 -8.51 -10.61 31.19
N ARG A 223 -9.06 -9.87 32.15
CA ARG A 223 -8.32 -9.42 33.33
C ARG A 223 -7.95 -10.60 34.22
#